data_AF-A0A8H2NQP6-F1
#
_entry.id   AF-A0A8H2NQP6-F1
#
_cell.length_a   1.000
_cell.length_b   1.000
_cell.length_c   1.000
_cell.angle_alpha   90.00
_cell.angle_beta   90.00
_cell.angle_gamma   90.00
#
_symmetry.space_group_name_H-M   'P 1'
#
loop_
_entity.id
_entity.type
_entity.pdbx_description
1 polymer ?
#
loop_
_entity_poly.entity_id
_entity_poly.type
_entity_poly.pdbx_seq_one_letter_code
_entity_poly.pdbx_strand_id
1 'polypeptide(L)' 'MGMTDDDDTVYCDIQMPLAQGRELLQLVKTLRESNAHPTLNRVFERMQDELSTSIDIIENPPTWGTWCQ' A
#
# COMPACT_ATOMS: atom_id res chain seq x y z
N MET A 1 11.16 6.21 28.09
CA MET A 1 10.09 5.70 27.20
C MET A 1 10.78 4.74 26.24
N GLY A 2 10.58 3.44 26.38
CA GLY A 2 11.37 2.43 25.65
C GLY A 2 11.06 2.47 24.16
N MET A 3 12.07 2.74 23.34
CA MET A 3 12.05 2.46 21.91
C MET A 3 12.44 0.99 21.75
N THR A 4 11.45 0.10 21.83
CA THR A 4 11.56 -1.24 21.26
C THR A 4 10.98 -1.17 19.85
N ASP A 5 11.71 -0.55 18.94
CA ASP A 5 11.51 -0.70 17.49
C ASP A 5 12.59 -1.66 16.98
N ASP A 6 12.70 -2.83 17.61
CA ASP A 6 13.39 -4.00 17.04
C ASP A 6 12.46 -4.65 16.02
N ASP A 7 12.11 -3.91 14.97
CA ASP A 7 11.37 -4.43 13.83
C ASP A 7 12.27 -4.21 12.62
N ASP A 8 13.00 -5.26 12.21
CA ASP A 8 13.84 -5.35 11.00
C ASP A 8 12.96 -5.14 9.74
N THR A 9 12.36 -3.97 9.63
CA THR A 9 11.34 -3.63 8.64
C THR A 9 12.04 -3.16 7.39
N VAL A 10 11.78 -3.86 6.29
CA VAL A 10 12.24 -3.46 4.96
C VAL A 10 11.27 -2.43 4.40
N TYR A 11 11.78 -1.21 4.13
CA TYR A 11 11.04 -0.17 3.43
C TYR A 11 11.36 -0.19 1.94
N CYS A 12 10.35 -0.17 1.09
CA CYS A 12 10.52 -0.10 -0.35
C CYS A 12 9.48 0.83 -1.00
N ASP A 13 9.98 1.76 -1.81
CA ASP A 13 9.15 2.60 -2.68
C ASP A 13 8.97 1.90 -4.02
N ILE A 14 7.73 1.65 -4.41
CA ILE A 14 7.39 1.00 -5.68
C ILE A 14 6.62 1.99 -6.55
N GLN A 15 7.23 2.38 -7.67
CA GLN A 15 6.56 3.17 -8.70
C GLN A 15 6.04 2.25 -9.81
N MET A 16 4.81 2.49 -10.27
CA MET A 16 4.20 1.72 -11.35
C MET A 16 3.11 2.54 -12.06
N PRO A 17 2.76 2.22 -13.32
CA PRO A 17 1.57 2.73 -13.98
C PRO A 17 0.28 2.41 -13.23
N LEU A 18 -0.73 3.29 -13.33
CA LEU A 18 -2.01 3.16 -12.64
C LEU A 18 -2.71 1.81 -12.88
N ALA A 19 -2.66 1.29 -14.11
CA ALA A 19 -3.23 -0.01 -14.44
C ALA A 19 -2.57 -1.16 -13.66
N GLN A 20 -1.24 -1.12 -13.54
CA GLN A 20 -0.48 -2.10 -12.76
C GLN A 20 -0.75 -1.93 -11.25
N GLY A 21 -0.91 -0.69 -10.78
CA GLY A 21 -1.31 -0.41 -9.40
C GLY A 21 -2.64 -1.05 -9.03
N ARG A 22 -3.66 -0.92 -9.90
CA ARG A 22 -4.98 -1.55 -9.71
C ARG A 22 -4.89 -3.07 -9.69
N GLU A 23 -4.12 -3.65 -10.61
CA GLU A 23 -3.88 -5.10 -10.67
C GLU A 23 -3.18 -5.60 -9.40
N LEU A 24 -2.12 -4.91 -8.95
CA LEU A 24 -1.41 -5.25 -7.72
C LEU A 24 -2.32 -5.13 -6.49
N LEU A 25 -3.14 -4.09 -6.40
CA LEU A 25 -4.12 -3.92 -5.32
C LEU A 25 -5.11 -5.10 -5.27
N GLN A 26 -5.61 -5.56 -6.42
CA GLN A 26 -6.49 -6.71 -6.49
C GLN A 26 -5.79 -8.01 -6.04
N LEU A 27 -4.53 -8.20 -6.45
CA LEU A 27 -3.72 -9.34 -6.02
C LEU A 27 -3.51 -9.32 -4.50
N VAL A 28 -3.12 -8.20 -3.92
CA VAL A 28 -2.89 -8.05 -2.47
C VAL A 28 -4.18 -8.34 -1.68
N LYS A 29 -5.33 -7.82 -2.13
CA LYS A 29 -6.63 -8.13 -1.51
C LYS A 29 -6.91 -9.64 -1.53
N THR A 30 -6.71 -10.27 -2.68
CA THR A 30 -6.91 -11.73 -2.84
C THR A 30 -5.99 -12.52 -1.91
N LEU A 31 -4.71 -12.13 -1.81
CA LEU A 31 -3.75 -12.78 -0.92
C LEU A 31 -4.13 -12.63 0.56
N ARG A 32 -4.58 -11.44 0.97
CA ARG A 32 -5.06 -11.17 2.33
C ARG A 32 -6.28 -12.03 2.66
N GLU A 33 -7.29 -12.01 1.80
CA GLU A 33 -8.55 -12.77 1.98
C GLU A 33 -8.33 -14.28 1.97
N SER A 34 -7.34 -14.78 1.22
CA SER A 34 -7.00 -16.20 1.20
C SER A 34 -6.51 -16.75 2.55
N ASN A 35 -5.98 -15.87 3.42
CA ASN A 35 -5.35 -16.22 4.68
C ASN A 35 -4.25 -17.31 4.56
N ALA A 36 -3.69 -17.51 3.35
CA ALA A 36 -2.66 -18.52 3.09
C ALA A 36 -1.30 -18.18 3.71
N HIS A 37 -1.07 -16.90 4.02
CA HIS A 37 0.17 -16.38 4.60
C HIS A 37 -0.12 -15.52 5.84
N PRO A 38 -0.49 -16.12 6.98
CA PRO A 38 -0.92 -15.39 8.17
C PRO A 38 0.16 -14.46 8.74
N THR A 39 1.44 -14.81 8.61
CA THR A 39 2.58 -13.97 9.03
C THR A 39 2.73 -12.71 8.19
N LEU A 40 2.17 -12.69 6.97
CA LEU A 40 2.19 -11.54 6.06
C LEU A 40 0.90 -10.72 6.10
N ASN A 41 -0.09 -11.09 6.90
CA ASN A 41 -1.40 -10.43 6.89
C ASN A 41 -1.29 -8.92 7.18
N ARG A 42 -0.44 -8.53 8.13
CA ARG A 42 -0.17 -7.12 8.45
C ARG A 42 0.59 -6.39 7.33
N VAL A 43 1.42 -7.12 6.58
CA VAL A 43 2.10 -6.56 5.39
C VAL A 43 1.10 -6.33 4.27
N PHE A 44 0.21 -7.29 4.00
CA PHE A 44 -0.83 -7.14 2.98
C PHE A 44 -1.83 -6.03 3.32
N GLU A 45 -2.21 -5.89 4.58
CA GLU A 45 -3.05 -4.77 5.03
C GLU A 45 -2.39 -3.42 4.75
N ARG A 46 -1.12 -3.23 5.16
CA ARG A 46 -0.37 -2.00 4.86
C ARG A 46 -0.23 -1.75 3.35
N MET A 47 0.12 -2.78 2.58
CA MET A 47 0.20 -2.66 1.12
C MET A 47 -1.13 -2.24 0.50
N GLN A 48 -2.25 -2.82 0.98
CA GLN A 48 -3.58 -2.49 0.49
C GLN A 48 -3.91 -1.02 0.76
N ASP A 49 -3.64 -0.53 1.97
CA ASP A 49 -3.92 0.86 2.36
C ASP A 49 -3.07 1.84 1.53
N GLU A 50 -1.75 1.65 1.50
CA GLU A 50 -0.83 2.53 0.78
C GLU A 50 -1.08 2.55 -0.74
N LEU A 51 -1.33 1.38 -1.36
CA LEU A 51 -1.68 1.30 -2.77
C LEU A 51 -3.03 1.96 -3.05
N SER A 52 -4.04 1.73 -2.21
CA SER A 52 -5.36 2.33 -2.38
C SER A 52 -5.29 3.86 -2.28
N THR A 53 -4.55 4.39 -1.30
CA THR A 53 -4.33 5.84 -1.15
C THR A 53 -3.56 6.42 -2.33
N SER A 54 -2.50 5.75 -2.77
CA SER A 54 -1.69 6.22 -3.91
C SER A 54 -2.50 6.24 -5.22
N ILE A 55 -3.36 5.25 -5.43
CA ILE A 55 -4.29 5.21 -6.57
C ILE A 55 -5.32 6.34 -6.46
N ASP A 56 -5.92 6.51 -5.28
CA ASP A 56 -6.94 7.55 -5.04
C ASP A 56 -6.39 8.96 -5.28
N ILE A 57 -5.14 9.24 -4.91
CA ILE A 57 -4.48 10.53 -5.20
C ILE A 57 -4.38 10.80 -6.71
N ILE A 58 -4.16 9.78 -7.53
CA ILE A 58 -4.07 9.96 -8.99
C ILE A 58 -5.46 10.04 -9.63
N GLU A 59 -6.41 9.24 -9.16
CA GLU A 59 -7.77 9.19 -9.70
C GLU A 59 -8.64 10.37 -9.24
N ASN A 60 -8.49 10.75 -7.98
CA ASN A 60 -9.24 11.77 -7.27
C ASN A 60 -8.26 12.75 -6.60
N PRO A 61 -7.51 13.55 -7.40
CA PRO A 61 -6.50 14.42 -6.86
C PRO A 61 -7.09 15.36 -5.80
N PRO A 62 -6.51 15.43 -4.59
CA PRO A 62 -7.03 16.27 -3.54
C PRO A 62 -7.00 17.73 -4.00
N THR A 63 -8.03 18.47 -3.65
CA THR A 63 -8.14 19.91 -3.95
C THR A 63 -7.19 20.77 -3.12
N TRP A 64 -6.51 20.17 -2.15
CA TRP A 64 -5.52 20.79 -1.28
C TRP A 64 -4.14 20.19 -1.57
N GLY A 65 -3.22 21.03 -2.05
CA GLY A 65 -1.85 20.66 -2.47
C GLY A 65 -1.56 21.04 -3.92
N THR A 66 -0.33 21.43 -4.22
CA THR A 66 0.15 21.91 -5.52
C THR A 66 0.35 20.82 -6.59
N TRP A 67 -0.34 19.68 -6.47
CA TRP A 67 -0.18 18.54 -7.38
C TRP A 67 -0.86 18.73 -8.75
N CYS A 68 -1.63 19.82 -8.89
CA CYS A 68 -2.24 20.27 -10.13
C CYS A 68 -1.53 21.56 -10.63
N GLN A 69 -0.35 21.44 -11.25
CA GLN A 69 0.21 22.48 -12.13
C GLN A 69 0.74 21.85 -13.42
#